data_AF-A0A847EWM6-F1
#
_entry.id   AF-A0A847EWM6-F1
#
_cell.length_a   1.000
_cell.length_b   1.000
_cell.length_c   1.000
_cell.angle_alpha   90.00
_cell.angle_beta   90.00
_cell.angle_gamma   90.00
#
_symmetry.space_group_name_H-M   'P 1'
#
loop_
_entity.id
_entity.type
_entity.pdbx_description
1 polymer ?
#
loop_
_entity_poly.entity_id
_entity_poly.type
_entity_poly.pdbx_seq_one_letter_code
_entity_poly.pdbx_strand_id
1 'polypeptide(L)' 'MPKDFEFNFTFKVQSFKMSMQRGFEMYNYTSDSENLTTEMLREIQRTNRGQIIVFEDIVVKGPDGADRTIEPLVLVIR' A
#
# COMPACT_ATOMS: atom_id res chain seq x y z
N MET A 1 4.95 17.11 29.97
CA MET A 1 5.26 16.94 28.53
C MET A 1 5.06 18.29 27.88
N PRO A 2 6.00 18.81 27.08
CA PRO A 2 5.78 20.05 26.31
C PRO A 2 4.56 19.89 25.41
N LYS A 3 3.80 20.95 25.18
CA LYS A 3 2.66 20.95 24.24
C LYS A 3 3.08 20.67 22.79
N ASP A 4 4.38 20.74 22.52
CA ASP A 4 4.98 20.66 21.18
C ASP A 4 5.41 19.22 20.80
N PHE A 5 5.01 18.21 21.58
CA PHE A 5 5.34 16.80 21.37
C PHE A 5 4.07 15.95 21.21
N GLU A 6 3.10 16.43 20.42
CA GLU A 6 1.94 15.64 20.00
C GLU A 6 2.16 15.14 18.56
N PHE A 7 2.69 13.92 18.41
CA PHE A 7 2.83 13.23 17.12
C PHE A 7 1.53 12.57 16.65
N ASN A 8 0.38 13.20 16.93
CA ASN A 8 -0.90 12.66 16.51
C ASN A 8 -1.23 13.16 15.09
N PHE A 9 -0.49 12.68 14.10
CA PHE A 9 -0.73 12.98 12.69
C PHE A 9 -1.44 11.82 12.01
N THR A 10 -2.57 12.13 11.37
CA THR A 10 -3.29 11.18 10.53
C THR A 10 -2.90 11.42 9.08
N PHE A 11 -2.50 10.37 8.40
CA PHE A 11 -2.25 10.35 6.96
C PHE A 11 -3.32 9.50 6.28
N LYS A 12 -3.85 9.96 5.15
CA LYS A 12 -4.83 9.22 4.36
C LYS A 12 -4.23 8.77 3.03
N VAL A 13 -4.18 7.46 2.78
CA VAL A 13 -3.78 6.91 1.48
C VAL A 13 -4.70 7.46 0.38
N GLN A 14 -4.10 7.90 -0.72
CA GLN A 14 -4.78 8.40 -1.91
C GLN A 14 -4.69 7.39 -3.05
N SER A 15 -3.51 6.81 -3.25
CA SER A 15 -3.28 5.80 -4.28
C SER A 15 -2.08 4.91 -3.92
N PHE A 16 -2.00 3.76 -4.58
CA PHE A 16 -0.87 2.85 -4.50
C PHE A 16 -0.85 1.88 -5.68
N LYS A 17 0.32 1.28 -5.91
CA LYS A 17 0.51 0.17 -6.82
C LYS A 17 0.79 -1.11 -6.03
N MET A 18 0.11 -2.20 -6.37
CA MET A 18 0.36 -3.54 -5.84
C MET A 18 1.05 -4.39 -6.90
N SER A 19 2.16 -5.02 -6.53
CA SER A 19 2.94 -5.88 -7.40
C SER A 19 3.13 -7.25 -6.77
N MET A 20 3.00 -8.30 -7.58
CA MET A 20 3.22 -9.67 -7.14
C MET A 20 3.78 -10.54 -8.27
N GLN A 21 4.65 -11.48 -7.91
CA GLN A 21 5.20 -12.45 -8.85
C GLN A 21 4.36 -13.73 -8.87
N ARG A 22 4.05 -14.21 -10.08
CA ARG A 22 3.45 -15.54 -10.29
C ARG A 22 4.20 -16.27 -11.40
N GLY A 23 4.82 -17.39 -11.02
CA GLY A 23 5.77 -18.06 -11.91
C GLY A 23 6.90 -17.10 -12.28
N PHE A 24 7.06 -16.86 -13.58
CA PHE A 24 8.10 -15.96 -14.13
C PHE A 24 7.57 -14.56 -14.45
N GLU A 25 6.28 -14.31 -14.26
CA GLU A 25 5.65 -13.05 -14.60
C GLU A 25 5.42 -12.17 -13.37
N MET A 26 5.61 -10.86 -13.57
CA MET A 26 5.30 -9.84 -12.57
C MET A 26 3.99 -9.16 -12.96
N TYR A 27 3.04 -9.20 -12.05
CA TYR A 27 1.73 -8.57 -12.20
C TYR A 27 1.70 -7.29 -11.38
N ASN A 28 1.12 -6.24 -11.95
CA ASN A 28 1.03 -4.91 -11.36
C ASN A 28 -0.42 -4.44 -11.42
N TYR A 29 -0.90 -3.88 -10.32
CA TYR A 29 -2.27 -3.40 -10.16
C TYR A 29 -2.24 -2.01 -9.52
N THR A 30 -3.07 -1.09 -9.96
CA THR A 30 -3.15 0.27 -9.38
C THR A 30 -4.47 0.46 -8.65
N SER A 31 -4.43 1.17 -7.53
CA SER A 31 -5.60 1.72 -6.84
C SER A 31 -5.46 3.23 -6.72
N ASP A 32 -6.50 3.95 -7.12
CA ASP A 32 -6.63 5.40 -6.93
C ASP A 32 -7.49 5.74 -5.70
N SER A 33 -7.45 4.87 -4.68
CA SER A 33 -8.15 5.05 -3.40
C SER A 33 -7.35 4.46 -2.24
N GLU A 34 -7.86 4.63 -1.02
CA GLU A 34 -7.35 3.98 0.19
C GLU A 34 -7.65 2.46 0.26
N ASN A 35 -8.38 1.90 -0.72
CA ASN A 35 -8.86 0.52 -0.69
C ASN A 35 -8.19 -0.36 -1.76
N LEU A 36 -8.11 -1.66 -1.48
CA LEU A 36 -7.78 -2.66 -2.49
C LEU A 36 -8.90 -2.75 -3.53
N THR A 37 -8.55 -2.87 -4.80
CA THR A 37 -9.54 -3.12 -5.86
C THR A 37 -10.07 -4.55 -5.77
N THR A 38 -11.23 -4.81 -6.39
CA THR A 38 -11.80 -6.17 -6.49
C THR A 38 -10.84 -7.15 -7.15
N GLU A 39 -10.06 -6.69 -8.13
CA GLU A 39 -9.04 -7.50 -8.79
C GLU A 39 -7.91 -7.83 -7.83
N MET A 40 -7.35 -6.84 -7.13
CA MET A 40 -6.32 -7.08 -6.11
C MET A 40 -6.77 -8.10 -5.06
N LEU A 41 -7.99 -7.94 -4.52
CA LEU A 41 -8.56 -8.87 -3.55
C LEU A 41 -8.65 -10.30 -4.08
N ARG A 42 -9.15 -10.46 -5.32
CA ARG A 42 -9.22 -11.76 -6.00
C ARG A 42 -7.84 -12.38 -6.15
N GLU A 43 -6.85 -11.59 -6.51
CA GLU A 43 -5.50 -12.10 -6.73
C GLU A 43 -4.78 -12.44 -5.43
N ILE A 44 -4.97 -11.66 -4.36
CA ILE A 44 -4.50 -12.01 -3.01
C ILE A 44 -5.11 -13.34 -2.55
N GLN A 45 -6.42 -13.53 -2.74
CA GLN A 45 -7.11 -14.77 -2.34
C GLN A 45 -6.60 -16.03 -3.07
N ARG A 46 -6.04 -15.86 -4.26
CA ARG A 46 -5.47 -16.94 -5.09
C ARG A 46 -3.96 -17.12 -4.86
N THR A 47 -3.38 -16.33 -3.98
CA THR A 47 -1.95 -16.33 -3.69
C THR A 47 -1.61 -17.45 -2.71
N ASN A 48 -0.53 -18.17 -3.00
CA ASN A 48 -0.02 -19.24 -2.15
C ASN A 48 0.72 -18.67 -0.93
N ARG A 49 0.72 -19.45 0.15
CA ARG A 49 1.54 -19.19 1.34
C ARG A 49 3.03 -19.04 0.95
N GLY A 50 3.70 -18.07 1.54
CA GLY A 50 5.10 -17.74 1.27
C GLY A 50 5.32 -16.78 0.11
N GLN A 51 4.31 -16.48 -0.71
CA GLN A 51 4.45 -15.46 -1.76
C GLN A 51 4.52 -14.05 -1.19
N ILE A 52 5.27 -13.21 -1.89
CA ILE A 52 5.50 -11.81 -1.56
C ILE A 52 4.58 -10.92 -2.39
N ILE A 53 3.97 -9.94 -1.74
CA ILE A 53 3.24 -8.85 -2.35
C ILE A 53 3.94 -7.55 -1.94
N VAL A 54 4.19 -6.68 -2.92
CA VAL A 54 4.81 -5.38 -2.72
C VAL A 54 3.76 -4.31 -2.99
N PHE A 55 3.62 -3.36 -2.08
CA PHE A 55 2.90 -2.12 -2.31
C PHE A 55 3.92 -1.00 -2.49
N GLU A 56 3.88 -0.34 -3.64
CA GLU A 56 4.81 0.72 -4.03
C GLU A 56 4.04 1.93 -4.56
N ASP A 57 4.76 3.03 -4.82
CA ASP A 57 4.18 4.28 -5.29
C ASP A 57 3.00 4.76 -4.41
N ILE A 58 3.10 4.53 -3.09
CA ILE A 58 2.04 4.83 -2.14
C ILE A 58 2.00 6.35 -1.91
N VAL A 59 0.93 6.99 -2.35
CA VAL A 59 0.68 8.42 -2.14
C VAL A 59 -0.25 8.60 -0.96
N VAL A 60 0.14 9.45 -0.01
CA VAL A 60 -0.68 9.81 1.16
C VAL A 60 -0.89 11.32 1.23
N LYS A 61 -2.05 11.73 1.71
CA LYS A 61 -2.34 13.11 2.08
C LYS A 61 -2.09 13.32 3.56
N GLY A 62 -1.23 14.28 3.87
CA GLY A 62 -0.93 14.70 5.24
C GLY A 62 -1.99 15.65 5.82
N PRO A 63 -1.88 15.94 7.13
CA PRO A 63 -2.76 16.89 7.81
C PRO A 63 -2.61 18.34 7.33
N ASP A 64 -1.48 18.64 6.67
CA ASP A 64 -1.20 19.90 5.97
C ASP A 64 -1.86 19.98 4.58
N GLY A 65 -2.54 18.92 4.15
CA GLY A 65 -3.17 18.82 2.84
C GLY A 65 -2.19 18.52 1.70
N ALA A 66 -0.90 18.34 2.00
CA ALA A 66 0.11 18.01 1.01
C ALA A 66 0.14 16.51 0.71
N ASP A 67 0.37 16.17 -0.56
CA ASP A 67 0.60 14.80 -0.98
C ASP A 67 2.07 14.42 -0.80
N ARG A 68 2.32 13.19 -0.35
CA ARG A 68 3.65 12.64 -0.10
C ARG A 68 3.70 11.20 -0.58
N THR A 69 4.76 10.83 -1.27
CA THR A 69 5.07 9.43 -1.55
C THR A 69 5.84 8.84 -0.38
N ILE A 70 5.42 7.67 0.11
CA ILE A 70 6.09 6.96 1.21
C ILE A 70 6.79 5.70 0.74
N GLU A 71 7.62 5.12 1.61
CA GLU A 71 8.37 3.92 1.31
C GLU A 71 7.46 2.71 1.01
N PRO A 72 7.92 1.77 0.16
CA PRO A 72 7.17 0.57 -0.14
C PRO A 72 6.89 -0.31 1.09
N LEU A 73 5.76 -1.00 1.06
CA LEU A 73 5.39 -2.02 2.04
C LEU A 73 5.51 -3.42 1.41
N VAL A 74 6.19 -4.33 2.12
CA VAL A 74 6.34 -5.73 1.68
C VAL A 74 5.53 -6.64 2.60
N LEU A 75 4.64 -7.42 2.01
CA LEU A 75 3.79 -8.39 2.71
C LEU A 75 4.14 -9.82 2.28
N VAL A 76 4.23 -10.74 3.25
CA VAL A 76 4.38 -12.18 3.00
C VAL A 76 3.10 -12.90 3.39
N ILE A 77 2.49 -13.63 2.45
CA ILE A 77 1.28 -14.43 2.72
C ILE A 77 1.63 -15.61 3.62
N ARG A 78 0.85 -15.82 4.69
CA ARG A 78 1.12 -16.83 5.73
C ARG A 78 0.17 -17.99 5.74
#